data_AF-A0A9D5EP86-F1
#
_entry.id   AF-A0A9D5EP86-F1
#
_cell.length_a   1.000
_cell.length_b   1.000
_cell.length_c   1.000
_cell.angle_alpha   90.00
_cell.angle_beta   90.00
_cell.angle_gamma   90.00
#
_symmetry.space_group_name_H-M   'P 1'
#
loop_
_entity.id
_entity.type
_entity.pdbx_description
1 polymer ?
#
loop_
_entity_poly.entity_id
_entity_poly.type
_entity_poly.pdbx_seq_one_letter_code
_entity_poly.pdbx_strand_id
1 'polypeptide(L)'
;MNRTIPLLIVAVVGIHPGFAQNPPPVSGDSTIRAKAGPSEIVITTTSRLAGAIHSLTWNGKEFVDSADHGRQIQSAANFDCGQKFIPEVFNPTEAGSVFDGAGPKSTSRLLELSAKENQLVTLNRMAFWLKPDGKSFGNPARNETPLSDHYLAKRVTIGHKKLPHAIDYRVTFLVPKGEGHTYAQFEAVTGYMPPDFDTFYRFDAKTSKLKPLSDGPGEQSDPVVLATADSKYAMGVFSPDQPSKGYEAAGYGRNRFKNAKVVKWNCVFRIRDPKGVPAGDYSFRCFVVVGTLADCESTITALHEEFRK
;
A
#
# COMPACT_ATOMS: atom_id res chain seq x y z
N MET A 1 -4.13 13.26 -42.52
CA MET A 1 -3.11 12.22 -42.21
C MET A 1 -3.20 11.88 -40.73
N ASN A 2 -4.08 10.93 -40.39
CA ASN A 2 -4.26 10.45 -39.02
C ASN A 2 -3.25 9.34 -38.76
N ARG A 3 -2.30 9.57 -37.84
CA ARG A 3 -1.43 8.53 -37.31
C ARG A 3 -2.02 8.01 -36.01
N THR A 4 -2.70 6.88 -36.11
CA THR A 4 -3.15 6.06 -34.99
C THR A 4 -1.92 5.36 -34.40
N ILE A 5 -1.54 5.72 -33.17
CA ILE A 5 -0.51 5.03 -32.39
C ILE A 5 -1.20 3.79 -31.77
N PRO A 6 -0.69 2.56 -31.95
CA PRO A 6 -1.32 1.41 -31.33
C PRO A 6 -1.01 1.41 -29.83
N LEU A 7 -2.07 1.36 -29.03
CA LEU A 7 -2.04 1.13 -27.59
C LEU A 7 -1.60 -0.33 -27.37
N LEU A 8 -0.35 -0.55 -26.97
CA LEU A 8 0.11 -1.88 -26.57
C LEU A 8 -0.50 -2.21 -25.20
N ILE A 9 -1.67 -2.83 -25.21
CA ILE A 9 -2.22 -3.51 -24.04
C ILE A 9 -1.34 -4.73 -23.81
N VAL A 10 -0.45 -4.67 -22.83
CA VAL A 10 0.18 -5.87 -22.29
C VAL A 10 -0.91 -6.61 -21.53
N ALA A 11 -1.56 -7.54 -22.22
CA ALA A 11 -2.32 -8.59 -21.57
C ALA A 11 -1.34 -9.37 -20.70
N VAL A 12 -1.53 -9.31 -19.38
CA VAL A 12 -0.92 -10.28 -18.48
C VAL A 12 -1.64 -11.59 -18.77
N VAL A 13 -1.11 -12.35 -19.72
CA VAL A 13 -1.51 -13.72 -19.96
C VAL A 13 -1.28 -14.47 -18.65
N GLY A 14 -2.33 -15.11 -18.14
CA GLY A 14 -2.27 -15.93 -16.95
C GLY A 14 -1.24 -17.03 -17.12
N ILE A 15 -0.06 -16.81 -16.56
CA ILE A 15 0.91 -17.86 -16.29
C ILE A 15 0.53 -18.38 -14.91
N HIS A 16 -0.24 -19.46 -14.86
CA HIS A 16 -0.22 -20.34 -13.70
C HIS A 16 1.19 -20.91 -13.62
N PRO A 17 2.00 -20.58 -12.60
CA PRO A 17 3.26 -21.27 -12.43
C PRO A 17 2.90 -22.68 -11.96
N GLY A 18 2.99 -23.66 -12.87
CA GLY A 18 3.26 -25.03 -12.46
C GLY A 18 4.47 -25.01 -11.53
N PHE A 19 4.41 -25.79 -10.45
CA PHE A 19 5.45 -25.90 -9.42
C PHE A 19 6.82 -26.22 -10.05
N ALA A 20 7.51 -25.18 -10.50
CA ALA A 20 8.91 -25.17 -10.90
C ALA A 20 9.70 -24.58 -9.73
N GLN A 21 10.92 -25.08 -9.57
CA GLN A 21 11.86 -24.71 -8.50
C GLN A 21 11.86 -23.20 -8.21
N ASN A 22 12.02 -22.83 -6.93
CA ASN A 22 12.09 -21.43 -6.53
C ASN A 22 13.12 -20.69 -7.42
N PRO A 23 12.73 -19.58 -8.08
CA PRO A 23 13.68 -18.79 -8.85
C PRO A 23 14.81 -18.31 -7.94
N PRO A 24 16.00 -18.04 -8.51
CA PRO A 24 17.12 -17.50 -7.73
C PRO A 24 16.71 -16.20 -7.03
N PRO A 25 17.28 -15.90 -5.85
CA PRO A 25 16.96 -14.67 -5.12
C PRO A 25 17.16 -13.43 -5.99
N VAL A 26 16.13 -12.60 -6.08
CA VAL A 26 16.20 -11.28 -6.72
C VAL A 26 16.66 -10.25 -5.69
N SER A 27 17.65 -9.44 -6.05
CA SER A 27 18.03 -8.28 -5.21
C SER A 27 16.85 -7.30 -5.13
N GLY A 28 16.49 -6.92 -3.91
CA GLY A 28 15.47 -5.90 -3.66
C GLY A 28 16.03 -4.49 -3.63
N ASP A 29 17.34 -4.32 -3.76
CA ASP A 29 18.00 -3.01 -3.64
C ASP A 29 17.82 -2.20 -4.92
N SER A 30 17.04 -1.12 -4.83
CA SER A 30 16.74 -0.31 -6.01
C SER A 30 16.28 1.09 -5.64
N THR A 31 16.40 2.01 -6.60
CA THR A 31 15.96 3.39 -6.44
C THR A 31 15.31 3.91 -7.73
N ILE A 32 14.18 4.60 -7.58
CA ILE A 32 13.55 5.39 -8.64
C ILE A 32 13.44 6.84 -8.17
N ARG A 33 13.41 7.79 -9.11
CA ARG A 33 13.29 9.21 -8.77
C ARG A 33 12.61 10.01 -9.87
N ALA A 34 11.96 11.10 -9.50
CA ALA A 34 11.51 12.12 -10.44
C ALA A 34 11.37 13.48 -9.77
N LYS A 35 11.45 14.55 -10.57
CA LYS A 35 11.26 15.92 -10.10
C LYS A 35 9.84 16.17 -9.62
N ALA A 36 9.70 16.79 -8.46
CA ALA A 36 8.45 17.32 -7.92
C ALA A 36 8.69 18.68 -7.24
N GLY A 37 8.22 19.76 -7.88
CA GLY A 37 8.46 21.13 -7.44
C GLY A 37 9.96 21.46 -7.42
N PRO A 38 10.51 21.97 -6.29
CA PRO A 38 11.91 22.36 -6.16
C PRO A 38 12.88 21.18 -5.92
N SER A 39 12.39 19.95 -5.72
CA SER A 39 13.21 18.79 -5.36
C SER A 39 12.85 17.54 -6.18
N GLU A 40 13.44 16.41 -5.84
CA GLU A 40 13.06 15.09 -6.36
C GLU A 40 12.33 14.30 -5.28
N ILE A 41 11.30 13.56 -5.69
CA ILE A 41 10.83 12.41 -4.91
C ILE A 41 11.78 11.26 -5.24
N VAL A 42 12.34 10.64 -4.22
CA VAL A 42 13.22 9.46 -4.34
C VAL A 42 12.60 8.33 -3.54
N ILE A 43 12.35 7.19 -4.20
CA ILE A 43 11.81 5.98 -3.58
C ILE A 43 12.90 4.92 -3.63
N THR A 44 13.16 4.28 -2.50
CA THR A 44 14.16 3.21 -2.37
C THR A 44 13.51 1.94 -1.83
N THR A 45 13.84 0.81 -2.45
CA THR A 45 13.55 -0.55 -1.94
C THR A 45 14.85 -1.20 -1.48
N THR A 46 14.76 -2.22 -0.62
CA THR A 46 15.92 -2.99 -0.17
C THR A 46 15.65 -4.48 -0.23
N SER A 47 16.70 -5.28 -0.36
CA SER A 47 16.65 -6.76 -0.29
C SER A 47 16.05 -7.27 1.03
N ARG A 48 16.04 -6.44 2.08
CA ARG A 48 15.43 -6.74 3.37
C ARG A 48 13.91 -6.89 3.28
N LEU A 49 13.22 -6.14 2.42
CA LEU A 49 11.77 -5.89 2.54
C LEU A 49 10.95 -6.41 1.35
N ALA A 50 11.45 -7.41 0.63
CA ALA A 50 10.72 -8.15 -0.40
C ALA A 50 9.95 -7.29 -1.43
N GLY A 51 10.46 -6.11 -1.77
CA GLY A 51 9.86 -5.18 -2.74
C GLY A 51 9.04 -4.04 -2.13
N ALA A 52 8.71 -4.08 -0.83
CA ALA A 52 8.08 -2.96 -0.14
C ALA A 52 8.99 -1.72 -0.14
N ILE A 53 8.38 -0.53 -0.13
CA ILE A 53 9.14 0.72 -0.17
C ILE A 53 9.76 0.97 1.20
N HIS A 54 11.09 0.94 1.24
CA HIS A 54 11.88 1.15 2.44
C HIS A 54 11.92 2.63 2.81
N SER A 55 12.18 3.50 1.84
CA SER A 55 12.39 4.93 2.05
C SER A 55 11.68 5.74 0.96
N LEU A 56 11.15 6.88 1.36
CA LEU A 56 10.62 7.90 0.47
C LEU A 56 11.12 9.25 0.95
N THR A 57 11.98 9.90 0.16
CA THR A 57 12.49 11.23 0.49
C THR A 57 12.01 12.28 -0.50
N TRP A 58 11.78 13.49 -0.01
CA TRP A 58 11.58 14.68 -0.83
C TRP A 58 12.07 15.92 -0.07
N ASN A 59 12.77 16.82 -0.75
CA ASN A 59 13.31 18.06 -0.18
C ASN A 59 14.12 17.84 1.13
N GLY A 60 14.94 16.78 1.16
CA GLY A 60 15.80 16.44 2.29
C GLY A 60 15.11 15.79 3.50
N LYS A 61 13.80 15.52 3.41
CA LYS A 61 13.03 14.86 4.48
C LYS A 61 12.75 13.41 4.12
N GLU A 62 12.96 12.50 5.08
CA GLU A 62 12.47 11.12 5.06
C GLU A 62 11.02 11.07 5.56
N PHE A 63 10.17 10.35 4.83
CA PHE A 63 8.74 10.20 5.10
C PHE A 63 8.39 8.82 5.67
N VAL A 64 9.29 7.83 5.65
CA VAL A 64 9.02 6.46 6.08
C VAL A 64 9.82 6.08 7.32
N ASP A 65 9.14 5.59 8.37
CA ASP A 65 9.78 5.03 9.57
C ASP A 65 10.05 3.52 9.42
N SER A 66 11.02 3.16 8.57
CA SER A 66 11.25 1.78 8.11
C SER A 66 12.04 0.87 9.07
N ALA A 67 11.72 0.92 10.36
CA ALA A 67 12.53 0.27 11.39
C ALA A 67 12.28 -1.24 11.55
N ASP A 68 11.11 -1.77 11.18
CA ASP A 68 10.80 -3.22 11.13
C ASP A 68 9.93 -3.57 9.91
N HIS A 69 9.64 -4.86 9.68
CA HIS A 69 8.82 -5.35 8.55
C HIS A 69 7.33 -4.97 8.61
N GLY A 70 6.92 -4.16 9.60
CA GLY A 70 5.57 -3.64 9.72
C GLY A 70 5.43 -2.16 9.35
N ARG A 71 6.52 -1.45 9.05
CA ARG A 71 6.53 0.03 8.95
C ARG A 71 7.09 0.59 7.64
N GLN A 72 6.62 0.06 6.52
CA GLN A 72 6.98 0.49 5.15
C GLN A 72 5.85 1.27 4.49
N ILE A 73 6.09 1.80 3.28
CA ILE A 73 4.98 1.97 2.33
C ILE A 73 4.76 0.61 1.66
N GLN A 74 3.67 -0.06 2.03
CA GLN A 74 3.44 -1.46 1.67
C GLN A 74 1.95 -1.82 1.52
N SER A 75 1.69 -3.04 1.07
CA SER A 75 0.36 -3.61 0.92
C SER A 75 0.15 -4.86 1.77
N ALA A 76 -1.09 -5.13 2.16
CA ALA A 76 -1.47 -6.30 2.93
C ALA A 76 -2.91 -6.74 2.64
N ALA A 77 -3.23 -8.01 2.87
CA ALA A 77 -4.59 -8.53 2.79
C ALA A 77 -4.96 -9.30 4.06
N ASN A 78 -6.23 -9.31 4.45
CA ASN A 78 -6.76 -10.07 5.58
C ASN A 78 -7.99 -10.85 5.13
N PHE A 79 -8.08 -12.12 5.55
CA PHE A 79 -9.19 -12.98 5.17
C PHE A 79 -9.83 -13.66 6.38
N ASP A 80 -11.12 -13.95 6.25
CA ASP A 80 -11.90 -14.55 7.32
C ASP A 80 -11.81 -16.08 7.39
N CYS A 81 -11.22 -16.73 6.38
CA CYS A 81 -11.15 -18.20 6.30
C CYS A 81 -12.51 -18.90 6.46
N GLY A 82 -13.60 -18.26 6.01
CA GLY A 82 -14.96 -18.78 6.18
C GLY A 82 -15.45 -18.82 7.64
N GLN A 83 -14.74 -18.13 8.54
CA GLN A 83 -15.07 -18.01 9.96
C GLN A 83 -15.36 -16.55 10.31
N LYS A 84 -15.57 -16.25 11.60
CA LYS A 84 -15.61 -14.86 12.07
C LYS A 84 -14.33 -14.14 11.65
N PHE A 85 -14.48 -12.96 11.05
CA PHE A 85 -13.35 -12.10 10.70
C PHE A 85 -12.66 -11.60 11.97
N ILE A 86 -11.34 -11.79 12.02
CA ILE A 86 -10.45 -11.28 13.06
C ILE A 86 -9.23 -10.73 12.31
N PRO A 87 -8.82 -9.48 12.52
CA PRO A 87 -7.65 -8.94 11.87
C PRO A 87 -6.39 -9.75 12.20
N GLU A 88 -5.43 -9.77 11.27
CA GLU A 88 -4.07 -10.31 11.43
C GLU A 88 -3.94 -11.83 11.58
N VAL A 89 -5.02 -12.57 11.88
CA VAL A 89 -4.93 -14.04 12.07
C VAL A 89 -4.73 -14.82 10.77
N PHE A 90 -5.13 -14.26 9.63
CA PHE A 90 -4.82 -14.78 8.30
C PHE A 90 -4.55 -13.59 7.38
N ASN A 91 -3.30 -13.12 7.42
CA ASN A 91 -2.93 -11.82 6.88
C ASN A 91 -1.65 -11.89 6.06
N PRO A 92 -1.74 -12.10 4.73
CA PRO A 92 -0.61 -11.92 3.84
C PRO A 92 -0.11 -10.47 3.84
N THR A 93 1.19 -10.27 4.01
CA THR A 93 1.87 -8.96 4.11
C THR A 93 3.05 -8.86 3.14
N GLU A 94 3.21 -7.70 2.50
CA GLU A 94 4.20 -7.51 1.44
C GLU A 94 5.62 -7.53 2.00
N ALA A 95 5.93 -6.70 3.00
CA ALA A 95 7.30 -6.49 3.43
C ALA A 95 7.88 -7.72 4.12
N GLY A 96 7.08 -8.48 4.86
CA GLY A 96 7.47 -9.62 5.67
C GLY A 96 6.48 -9.85 6.81
N SER A 97 6.92 -10.54 7.86
CA SER A 97 6.10 -10.91 9.03
C SER A 97 6.53 -10.15 10.30
N VAL A 98 5.73 -10.27 11.37
CA VAL A 98 6.09 -9.72 12.68
C VAL A 98 7.37 -10.37 13.24
N PHE A 99 7.61 -11.62 12.88
CA PHE A 99 8.77 -12.39 13.35
C PHE A 99 10.08 -11.89 12.73
N ASP A 100 10.02 -11.37 11.51
CA ASP A 100 11.19 -10.80 10.85
C ASP A 100 11.68 -9.53 11.59
N GLY A 101 10.78 -8.81 12.25
CA GLY A 101 11.09 -7.69 13.14
C GLY A 101 12.01 -6.64 12.49
N ALA A 102 13.02 -6.20 13.23
CA ALA A 102 14.08 -5.32 12.70
C ALA A 102 15.17 -6.09 11.91
N GLY A 103 15.00 -7.39 11.69
CA GLY A 103 15.98 -8.28 11.09
C GLY A 103 16.32 -7.92 9.63
N PRO A 104 17.42 -8.50 9.09
CA PRO A 104 17.91 -8.19 7.76
C PRO A 104 17.22 -8.99 6.63
N LYS A 105 16.32 -9.92 6.96
CA LYS A 105 15.67 -10.82 6.01
C LYS A 105 14.17 -10.77 6.21
N SER A 106 13.45 -10.88 5.09
CA SER A 106 12.01 -11.06 5.06
C SER A 106 11.65 -12.52 4.88
N THR A 107 10.54 -12.93 5.50
CA THR A 107 9.85 -14.17 5.17
C THR A 107 9.14 -14.06 3.82
N SER A 108 8.65 -12.88 3.42
CA SER A 108 8.12 -12.63 2.07
C SER A 108 9.24 -12.78 1.05
N ARG A 109 8.88 -13.20 -0.17
CA ARG A 109 9.86 -13.48 -1.24
C ARG A 109 9.63 -12.58 -2.43
N LEU A 110 10.61 -11.73 -2.73
CA LEU A 110 10.67 -11.01 -3.99
C LEU A 110 10.98 -11.98 -5.14
N LEU A 111 10.16 -11.95 -6.18
CA LEU A 111 10.27 -12.82 -7.35
C LEU A 111 10.73 -12.05 -8.58
N GLU A 112 10.32 -10.80 -8.71
CA GLU A 112 10.72 -9.91 -9.79
C GLU A 112 10.84 -8.47 -9.29
N LEU A 113 11.82 -7.74 -9.82
CA LEU A 113 11.96 -6.30 -9.63
C LEU A 113 12.51 -5.66 -10.91
N SER A 114 11.90 -4.55 -11.30
CA SER A 114 12.42 -3.65 -12.32
C SER A 114 12.25 -2.21 -11.84
N ALA A 115 13.35 -1.47 -11.80
CA ALA A 115 13.36 -0.04 -11.56
C ALA A 115 13.98 0.69 -12.75
N LYS A 116 13.21 1.57 -13.37
CA LYS A 116 13.66 2.37 -14.52
C LYS A 116 13.09 3.77 -14.40
N GLU A 117 13.97 4.77 -14.45
CA GLU A 117 13.60 6.19 -14.34
C GLU A 117 12.74 6.48 -13.10
N ASN A 118 11.46 6.78 -13.30
CA ASN A 118 10.48 7.11 -12.27
C ASN A 118 9.54 5.95 -11.95
N GLN A 119 9.79 4.73 -12.45
CA GLN A 119 8.90 3.59 -12.33
C GLN A 119 9.57 2.38 -11.68
N LEU A 120 8.89 1.84 -10.68
CA LEU A 120 9.20 0.58 -9.99
C LEU A 120 8.10 -0.43 -10.28
N VAL A 121 8.48 -1.65 -10.65
CA VAL A 121 7.59 -2.79 -10.82
C VAL A 121 8.14 -3.94 -9.99
N THR A 122 7.29 -4.59 -9.20
CA THR A 122 7.67 -5.76 -8.40
C THR A 122 6.61 -6.85 -8.47
N LEU A 123 7.05 -8.09 -8.33
CA LEU A 123 6.20 -9.24 -8.01
C LEU A 123 6.77 -9.92 -6.78
N ASN A 124 5.95 -10.16 -5.75
CA ASN A 124 6.38 -10.91 -4.58
C ASN A 124 5.34 -11.97 -4.17
N ARG A 125 5.82 -12.96 -3.42
CA ARG A 125 4.99 -13.92 -2.67
C ARG A 125 4.99 -13.50 -1.22
N MET A 126 3.81 -13.20 -0.70
CA MET A 126 3.62 -12.57 0.60
C MET A 126 3.80 -13.60 1.73
N ALA A 127 4.43 -13.19 2.83
CA ALA A 127 4.39 -13.93 4.08
C ALA A 127 3.07 -13.71 4.81
N PHE A 128 2.68 -14.63 5.68
CA PHE A 128 1.69 -14.31 6.70
C PHE A 128 2.34 -13.44 7.78
N TRP A 129 1.59 -12.43 8.25
CA TRP A 129 2.02 -11.54 9.32
C TRP A 129 2.41 -12.30 10.60
N LEU A 130 1.60 -13.31 10.95
CA LEU A 130 1.87 -14.23 12.05
C LEU A 130 2.50 -15.52 11.54
N LYS A 131 3.48 -16.04 12.28
CA LYS A 131 3.89 -17.45 12.13
C LYS A 131 2.75 -18.39 12.57
N PRO A 132 2.75 -19.65 12.10
CA PRO A 132 1.91 -20.69 12.71
C PRO A 132 2.16 -20.71 14.21
N ASP A 133 1.13 -20.88 15.04
CA ASP A 133 1.12 -20.72 16.52
C ASP A 133 1.01 -19.28 17.07
N GLY A 134 1.19 -18.26 16.23
CA GLY A 134 1.09 -16.87 16.61
C GLY A 134 -0.32 -16.48 17.04
N LYS A 135 -0.48 -15.29 17.64
CA LYS A 135 -1.78 -14.77 18.02
C LYS A 135 -1.93 -13.29 17.70
N SER A 136 -3.14 -12.88 17.34
CA SER A 136 -3.55 -11.47 17.34
C SER A 136 -4.88 -11.31 18.06
N PHE A 137 -4.99 -10.29 18.90
CA PHE A 137 -6.15 -10.05 19.77
C PHE A 137 -6.60 -11.30 20.58
N GLY A 138 -5.63 -12.13 21.01
CA GLY A 138 -5.89 -13.37 21.75
C GLY A 138 -6.31 -14.57 20.89
N ASN A 139 -6.49 -14.41 19.58
CA ASN A 139 -6.93 -15.44 18.66
C ASN A 139 -5.73 -16.06 17.92
N PRO A 140 -5.70 -17.38 17.73
CA PRO A 140 -4.60 -18.05 17.03
C PRO A 140 -4.58 -17.67 15.55
N ALA A 141 -3.37 -17.62 15.01
CA ALA A 141 -3.11 -17.58 13.59
C ALA A 141 -3.77 -18.79 12.89
N ARG A 142 -4.27 -18.58 11.67
CA ARG A 142 -4.99 -19.59 10.88
C ARG A 142 -4.15 -20.17 9.74
N ASN A 143 -2.92 -19.69 9.57
CA ASN A 143 -1.97 -20.23 8.63
C ASN A 143 -1.16 -21.39 9.22
N GLU A 144 -0.82 -22.36 8.37
CA GLU A 144 -0.02 -23.54 8.73
C GLU A 144 1.46 -23.37 8.37
N THR A 145 1.77 -22.44 7.47
CA THR A 145 3.13 -22.07 7.04
C THR A 145 3.35 -20.57 7.23
N PRO A 146 4.61 -20.10 7.36
CA PRO A 146 4.89 -18.67 7.46
C PRO A 146 4.83 -17.94 6.10
N LEU A 147 5.09 -18.63 4.99
CA LEU A 147 4.95 -18.10 3.63
C LEU A 147 3.58 -18.50 3.07
N SER A 148 2.84 -17.54 2.49
CA SER A 148 1.51 -17.76 1.91
C SER A 148 1.58 -18.11 0.43
N ASP A 149 0.46 -18.53 -0.18
CA ASP A 149 0.30 -18.64 -1.64
C ASP A 149 -0.35 -17.41 -2.27
N HIS A 150 -0.35 -16.28 -1.56
CA HIS A 150 -0.80 -14.99 -2.08
C HIS A 150 0.38 -14.25 -2.71
N TYR A 151 0.15 -13.68 -3.88
CA TYR A 151 1.14 -12.88 -4.60
C TYR A 151 0.68 -11.44 -4.73
N LEU A 152 1.64 -10.51 -4.76
CA LEU A 152 1.38 -9.10 -5.01
C LEU A 152 2.19 -8.64 -6.22
N ALA A 153 1.49 -8.25 -7.28
CA ALA A 153 2.07 -7.47 -8.35
C ALA A 153 1.89 -5.98 -8.02
N LYS A 154 2.96 -5.20 -8.10
CA LYS A 154 2.96 -3.77 -7.80
C LYS A 154 3.63 -2.97 -8.90
N ARG A 155 3.04 -1.84 -9.27
CA ARG A 155 3.62 -0.80 -10.13
C ARG A 155 3.49 0.55 -9.45
N VAL A 156 4.61 1.21 -9.26
CA VAL A 156 4.72 2.56 -8.68
C VAL A 156 5.33 3.47 -9.72
N THR A 157 4.68 4.60 -10.02
CA THR A 157 5.21 5.62 -10.92
C THR A 157 5.17 6.98 -10.23
N ILE A 158 6.32 7.65 -10.12
CA ILE A 158 6.41 9.00 -9.55
C ILE A 158 5.92 10.00 -10.60
N GLY A 159 4.89 10.76 -10.25
CA GLY A 159 4.20 11.70 -11.11
C GLY A 159 2.96 11.09 -11.79
N HIS A 160 1.92 11.90 -11.97
CA HIS A 160 0.74 11.57 -12.77
C HIS A 160 0.32 12.78 -13.61
N LYS A 161 0.45 12.69 -14.94
CA LYS A 161 0.20 13.81 -15.86
C LYS A 161 0.96 15.08 -15.43
N LYS A 162 0.24 16.16 -15.07
CA LYS A 162 0.80 17.44 -14.60
C LYS A 162 0.92 17.52 -13.08
N LEU A 163 0.71 16.41 -12.37
CA LEU A 163 0.75 16.32 -10.91
C LEU A 163 2.03 15.59 -10.49
N PRO A 164 3.18 16.28 -10.38
CA PRO A 164 4.45 15.62 -10.07
C PRO A 164 4.52 15.13 -8.61
N HIS A 165 3.70 15.69 -7.73
CA HIS A 165 3.57 15.28 -6.32
C HIS A 165 2.68 14.06 -6.10
N ALA A 166 2.05 13.53 -7.15
CA ALA A 166 1.25 12.30 -7.10
C ALA A 166 2.09 11.09 -7.51
N ILE A 167 2.14 10.06 -6.68
CA ILE A 167 2.75 8.77 -6.98
C ILE A 167 1.62 7.80 -7.32
N ASP A 168 1.50 7.40 -8.58
CA ASP A 168 0.51 6.40 -9.04
C ASP A 168 0.95 5.02 -8.53
N TYR A 169 0.24 4.52 -7.52
CA TYR A 169 0.49 3.26 -6.83
C TYR A 169 -0.59 2.26 -7.22
N ARG A 170 -0.21 1.25 -8.00
CA ARG A 170 -1.12 0.21 -8.48
C ARG A 170 -0.68 -1.13 -7.94
N VAL A 171 -1.63 -1.87 -7.40
CA VAL A 171 -1.41 -3.21 -6.88
C VAL A 171 -2.48 -4.17 -7.36
N THR A 172 -2.05 -5.41 -7.57
CA THR A 172 -2.93 -6.54 -7.83
C THR A 172 -2.55 -7.64 -6.86
N PHE A 173 -3.50 -8.03 -6.02
CA PHE A 173 -3.40 -9.21 -5.16
C PHE A 173 -3.90 -10.42 -5.93
N LEU A 174 -3.09 -11.47 -5.98
CA LEU A 174 -3.46 -12.75 -6.58
C LEU A 174 -3.84 -13.69 -5.44
N VAL A 175 -5.14 -13.88 -5.25
CA VAL A 175 -5.70 -14.77 -4.23
C VAL A 175 -5.69 -16.21 -4.75
N PRO A 176 -5.08 -17.17 -4.03
CA PRO A 176 -4.92 -18.53 -4.52
C PRO A 176 -6.25 -19.28 -4.58
N LYS A 177 -6.30 -20.30 -5.44
CA LYS A 177 -7.41 -21.26 -5.49
C LYS A 177 -7.37 -22.18 -4.28
N GLY A 178 -8.54 -22.64 -3.84
CA GLY A 178 -8.66 -23.63 -2.77
C GLY A 178 -8.81 -23.03 -1.36
N GLU A 179 -8.59 -21.73 -1.20
CA GLU A 179 -8.93 -21.04 0.05
C GLU A 179 -10.42 -20.65 0.07
N GLY A 180 -11.08 -20.89 1.20
CA GLY A 180 -12.49 -20.55 1.42
C GLY A 180 -12.61 -19.28 2.27
N HIS A 181 -13.13 -18.20 1.68
CA HIS A 181 -13.32 -16.91 2.36
C HIS A 181 -14.70 -16.36 2.04
N THR A 182 -15.35 -15.68 2.99
CA THR A 182 -16.58 -14.90 2.71
C THR A 182 -16.36 -13.39 2.87
N TYR A 183 -15.19 -13.02 3.38
CA TYR A 183 -14.77 -11.64 3.55
C TYR A 183 -13.26 -11.52 3.35
N ALA A 184 -12.89 -10.56 2.51
CA ALA A 184 -11.52 -10.14 2.26
C ALA A 184 -11.40 -8.63 2.50
N GLN A 185 -10.31 -8.23 3.16
CA GLN A 185 -9.93 -6.85 3.36
C GLN A 185 -8.55 -6.65 2.75
N PHE A 186 -8.43 -5.74 1.79
CA PHE A 186 -7.18 -5.40 1.11
C PHE A 186 -6.73 -4.01 1.57
N GLU A 187 -5.68 -3.93 2.35
CA GLU A 187 -4.92 -2.70 2.57
C GLU A 187 -4.07 -2.47 1.31
N ALA A 188 -4.65 -1.81 0.31
CA ALA A 188 -4.03 -1.61 -1.00
C ALA A 188 -2.71 -0.84 -0.87
N VAL A 189 -2.67 0.17 -0.01
CA VAL A 189 -1.43 0.83 0.38
C VAL A 189 -1.58 1.44 1.76
N THR A 190 -0.50 1.36 2.53
CA THR A 190 -0.32 2.10 3.79
C THR A 190 1.01 2.85 3.78
N GLY A 191 1.12 3.92 4.56
CA GLY A 191 2.38 4.59 4.85
C GLY A 191 2.55 4.80 6.35
N TYR A 192 3.73 4.44 6.86
CA TYR A 192 4.15 4.65 8.25
C TYR A 192 5.18 5.77 8.30
N MET A 193 4.83 6.89 8.91
CA MET A 193 5.69 8.07 9.01
C MET A 193 6.28 8.25 10.41
N PRO A 194 7.45 8.89 10.52
CA PRO A 194 7.99 9.34 11.80
C PRO A 194 6.98 10.20 12.59
N PRO A 195 7.15 10.31 13.93
CA PRO A 195 6.14 10.87 14.81
C PRO A 195 5.95 12.39 14.67
N ASP A 196 6.86 13.06 13.96
CA ASP A 196 6.79 14.49 13.69
C ASP A 196 5.78 14.85 12.60
N PHE A 197 5.26 13.88 11.85
CA PHE A 197 4.03 14.01 11.05
C PHE A 197 2.79 13.98 11.95
N ASP A 198 2.72 14.92 12.89
CA ASP A 198 1.82 14.90 14.03
C ASP A 198 0.45 15.56 13.78
N THR A 199 0.27 16.21 12.63
CA THR A 199 -0.94 16.95 12.28
C THR A 199 -1.73 16.22 11.20
N PHE A 200 -3.02 15.96 11.47
CA PHE A 200 -3.86 15.04 10.69
C PHE A 200 -4.98 15.79 10.01
N TYR A 201 -5.22 15.46 8.74
CA TYR A 201 -6.24 16.07 7.92
C TYR A 201 -7.07 15.04 7.16
N ARG A 202 -8.32 15.42 6.88
CA ARG A 202 -9.16 14.78 5.86
C ARG A 202 -9.44 15.76 4.74
N PHE A 203 -9.54 15.29 3.51
CA PHE A 203 -9.93 16.13 2.38
C PHE A 203 -11.45 16.22 2.26
N ASP A 204 -12.01 17.41 2.45
CA ASP A 204 -13.43 17.66 2.21
C ASP A 204 -13.66 18.03 0.74
N ALA A 205 -14.20 17.09 -0.02
CA ALA A 205 -14.53 17.23 -1.43
C ALA A 205 -15.56 18.33 -1.74
N LYS A 206 -16.41 18.73 -0.78
CA LYS A 206 -17.41 19.79 -1.00
C LYS A 206 -16.76 21.16 -1.04
N THR A 207 -15.71 21.34 -0.23
CA THR A 207 -14.98 22.61 -0.14
C THR A 207 -13.66 22.58 -0.91
N SER A 208 -13.23 21.42 -1.41
CA SER A 208 -11.89 21.17 -1.96
C SER A 208 -10.78 21.63 -1.01
N LYS A 209 -10.91 21.26 0.28
CA LYS A 209 -10.00 21.70 1.35
C LYS A 209 -9.66 20.59 2.31
N LEU A 210 -8.43 20.59 2.80
CA LEU A 210 -8.02 19.80 3.95
C LEU A 210 -8.65 20.41 5.21
N LYS A 211 -9.32 19.56 5.99
CA LYS A 211 -9.90 19.89 7.29
C LYS A 211 -9.22 19.09 8.40
N PRO A 212 -9.08 19.65 9.61
CA PRO A 212 -8.52 18.91 10.74
C PRO A 212 -9.23 17.57 10.95
N LEU A 213 -8.44 16.56 11.30
CA LEU A 213 -8.88 15.21 11.64
C LEU A 213 -8.23 14.81 12.97
N SER A 214 -8.92 14.01 13.77
CA SER A 214 -8.29 13.41 14.96
C SER A 214 -7.22 12.39 14.57
N ASP A 215 -6.25 12.16 15.45
CA ASP A 215 -5.15 11.20 15.23
C ASP A 215 -5.57 9.71 15.32
N GLY A 216 -6.87 9.46 15.51
CA GLY A 216 -7.46 8.12 15.49
C GLY A 216 -7.42 7.40 16.84
N PRO A 217 -7.53 6.05 16.84
CA PRO A 217 -7.55 5.16 15.68
C PRO A 217 -8.90 5.13 14.93
N GLY A 218 -8.93 4.52 13.74
CA GLY A 218 -10.16 4.24 12.96
C GLY A 218 -10.12 4.70 11.50
N GLU A 219 -11.20 4.44 10.78
CA GLU A 219 -11.37 4.76 9.36
C GLU A 219 -12.49 5.77 9.11
N GLN A 220 -12.46 6.39 7.94
CA GLN A 220 -13.45 7.33 7.43
C GLN A 220 -13.47 7.33 5.89
N SER A 221 -14.38 8.09 5.29
CA SER A 221 -14.70 8.04 3.84
C SER A 221 -13.76 8.86 2.95
N ASP A 222 -13.12 9.88 3.50
CA ASP A 222 -12.41 10.91 2.76
C ASP A 222 -10.90 10.63 2.67
N PRO A 223 -10.16 11.15 1.67
CA PRO A 223 -8.70 11.06 1.64
C PRO A 223 -8.04 11.61 2.92
N VAL A 224 -6.97 10.96 3.38
CA VAL A 224 -6.23 11.34 4.60
C VAL A 224 -4.86 11.91 4.23
N VAL A 225 -4.44 12.97 4.94
CA VAL A 225 -3.09 13.55 4.86
C VAL A 225 -2.54 13.73 6.27
N LEU A 226 -1.30 13.34 6.48
CA LEU A 226 -0.53 13.64 7.69
C LEU A 226 0.60 14.60 7.35
N ALA A 227 0.86 15.58 8.22
CA ALA A 227 1.85 16.62 7.99
C ALA A 227 2.64 16.95 9.26
N THR A 228 3.83 17.53 9.06
CA THR A 228 4.58 18.19 10.12
C THR A 228 3.85 19.45 10.59
N ALA A 229 4.03 19.82 11.86
CA ALA A 229 3.40 21.00 12.44
C ALA A 229 3.68 22.31 11.66
N ASP A 230 4.85 22.41 11.02
CA ASP A 230 5.23 23.56 10.18
C ASP A 230 4.69 23.49 8.74
N SER A 231 3.94 22.43 8.40
CA SER A 231 3.31 22.19 7.10
C SER A 231 4.29 22.04 5.92
N LYS A 232 5.59 21.96 6.17
CA LYS A 232 6.62 21.83 5.12
C LYS A 232 6.69 20.44 4.53
N TYR A 233 6.23 19.43 5.26
CA TYR A 233 6.24 18.04 4.81
C TYR A 233 4.90 17.39 5.12
N ALA A 234 4.27 16.83 4.11
CA ALA A 234 3.01 16.13 4.20
C ALA A 234 3.00 14.92 3.27
N MET A 235 2.38 13.84 3.71
CA MET A 235 2.08 12.68 2.89
C MET A 235 0.65 12.22 3.13
N GLY A 236 -0.03 11.85 2.05
CA GLY A 236 -1.40 11.36 2.13
C GLY A 236 -1.72 10.35 1.06
N VAL A 237 -2.98 9.92 1.04
CA VAL A 237 -3.47 8.94 0.09
C VAL A 237 -4.84 9.31 -0.47
N PHE A 238 -5.01 9.11 -1.76
CA PHE A 238 -6.27 9.23 -2.49
C PHE A 238 -6.46 7.98 -3.35
N SER A 239 -7.69 7.52 -3.52
CA SER A 239 -8.05 6.50 -4.51
C SER A 239 -9.30 6.93 -5.27
N PRO A 240 -9.31 6.78 -6.61
CA PRO A 240 -10.51 7.01 -7.41
C PRO A 240 -11.59 5.94 -7.20
N ASP A 241 -11.24 4.82 -6.57
CA ASP A 241 -12.13 3.67 -6.35
C ASP A 241 -12.75 3.69 -4.94
N GLN A 242 -12.50 4.74 -4.15
CA GLN A 242 -13.11 4.98 -2.86
C GLN A 242 -14.11 6.16 -2.92
N PRO A 243 -15.20 6.11 -2.13
CA PRO A 243 -15.61 4.98 -1.28
C PRO A 243 -16.02 3.73 -2.07
N SER A 244 -15.62 2.57 -1.57
CA SER A 244 -16.03 1.28 -2.12
C SER A 244 -17.47 0.92 -1.72
N LYS A 245 -18.20 0.26 -2.64
CA LYS A 245 -19.61 -0.10 -2.45
C LYS A 245 -19.83 -0.93 -1.19
N GLY A 246 -20.77 -0.53 -0.35
CA GLY A 246 -21.10 -1.16 0.92
C GLY A 246 -20.17 -0.79 2.08
N TYR A 247 -19.19 0.08 1.84
CA TYR A 247 -18.25 0.60 2.83
C TYR A 247 -18.10 2.12 2.72
N GLU A 248 -19.18 2.83 2.41
CA GLU A 248 -19.17 4.26 2.08
C GLU A 248 -18.69 5.18 3.22
N ALA A 249 -18.72 4.68 4.47
CA ALA A 249 -18.25 5.40 5.64
C ALA A 249 -16.81 5.01 6.08
N ALA A 250 -16.11 4.18 5.30
CA ALA A 250 -14.78 3.66 5.64
C ALA A 250 -13.88 3.59 4.41
N GLY A 251 -12.62 3.19 4.60
CA GLY A 251 -11.66 3.00 3.51
C GLY A 251 -10.38 3.82 3.64
N TYR A 252 -10.40 4.93 4.36
CA TYR A 252 -9.18 5.68 4.71
C TYR A 252 -8.99 5.72 6.21
N GLY A 253 -7.90 5.13 6.70
CA GLY A 253 -7.61 5.08 8.13
C GLY A 253 -6.43 5.93 8.53
N ARG A 254 -6.37 6.20 9.84
CA ARG A 254 -5.29 6.92 10.50
C ARG A 254 -5.10 6.41 11.93
N ASN A 255 -3.84 6.28 12.33
CA ASN A 255 -3.46 5.81 13.66
C ASN A 255 -2.19 6.50 14.16
N ARG A 256 -2.10 6.72 15.47
CA ARG A 256 -0.86 7.04 16.19
C ARG A 256 -0.47 5.90 17.12
N PHE A 257 0.73 5.37 16.94
CA PHE A 257 1.31 4.34 17.81
C PHE A 257 2.33 4.98 18.74
N LYS A 258 1.86 5.49 19.89
CA LYS A 258 2.70 6.27 20.84
C LYS A 258 3.97 5.52 21.26
N ASN A 259 3.87 4.23 21.57
CA ASN A 259 4.99 3.43 22.05
C ASN A 259 6.04 3.18 20.95
N ALA A 260 5.59 2.95 19.72
CA ALA A 260 6.46 2.72 18.57
C ALA A 260 6.96 4.03 17.93
N LYS A 261 6.46 5.19 18.40
CA LYS A 261 6.80 6.52 17.88
C LYS A 261 6.59 6.64 16.37
N VAL A 262 5.46 6.14 15.88
CA VAL A 262 5.10 6.14 14.46
C VAL A 262 3.64 6.51 14.26
N VAL A 263 3.33 7.15 13.15
CA VAL A 263 1.95 7.42 12.70
C VAL A 263 1.69 6.72 11.37
N LYS A 264 0.44 6.35 11.11
CA LYS A 264 0.04 5.56 9.95
C LYS A 264 -1.17 6.19 9.28
N TRP A 265 -1.19 6.20 7.94
CA TRP A 265 -2.44 6.18 7.17
C TRP A 265 -2.54 4.90 6.35
N ASN A 266 -3.74 4.50 5.95
CA ASN A 266 -3.97 3.41 4.99
C ASN A 266 -5.14 3.70 4.05
N CYS A 267 -5.18 3.01 2.91
CA CYS A 267 -6.32 2.92 2.01
C CYS A 267 -6.75 1.44 1.88
N VAL A 268 -7.99 1.15 2.28
CA VAL A 268 -8.49 -0.20 2.54
C VAL A 268 -9.76 -0.49 1.75
N PHE A 269 -9.75 -1.57 0.99
CA PHE A 269 -10.88 -2.08 0.23
C PHE A 269 -11.41 -3.35 0.89
N ARG A 270 -12.71 -3.61 0.73
CA ARG A 270 -13.35 -4.77 1.33
C ARG A 270 -14.29 -5.43 0.35
N ILE A 271 -14.26 -6.75 0.36
CA ILE A 271 -15.11 -7.60 -0.46
C ILE A 271 -15.79 -8.56 0.48
N ARG A 272 -17.11 -8.64 0.38
CA ARG A 272 -17.93 -9.58 1.13
C ARG A 272 -18.85 -10.29 0.16
N ASP A 273 -18.76 -11.61 0.13
CA ASP A 273 -19.67 -12.45 -0.63
C ASP A 273 -20.03 -13.68 0.21
N PRO A 274 -21.30 -13.82 0.64
CA PRO A 274 -21.76 -15.01 1.37
C PRO A 274 -21.57 -16.33 0.62
N LYS A 275 -21.47 -16.29 -0.72
CA LYS A 275 -21.23 -17.47 -1.56
C LYS A 275 -19.74 -17.81 -1.72
N GLY A 276 -18.86 -16.95 -1.21
CA GLY A 276 -17.42 -17.09 -1.29
C GLY A 276 -16.77 -15.95 -2.09
N VAL A 277 -15.67 -15.41 -1.57
CA VAL A 277 -14.77 -14.51 -2.29
C VAL A 277 -13.98 -15.37 -3.29
N PRO A 278 -14.08 -15.12 -4.61
CA PRO A 278 -13.38 -15.93 -5.60
C PRO A 278 -11.85 -15.85 -5.47
N ALA A 279 -11.17 -16.90 -5.93
CA ALA A 279 -9.74 -16.82 -6.22
C ALA A 279 -9.51 -15.96 -7.48
N GLY A 280 -8.33 -15.36 -7.60
CA GLY A 280 -7.93 -14.56 -8.75
C GLY A 280 -7.42 -13.17 -8.39
N ASP A 281 -7.49 -12.28 -9.38
CA ASP A 281 -6.82 -10.98 -9.35
C ASP A 281 -7.74 -9.89 -8.77
N TYR A 282 -7.25 -9.22 -7.73
CA TYR A 282 -7.90 -8.07 -7.09
C TYR A 282 -7.01 -6.84 -7.25
N SER A 283 -7.40 -5.96 -8.17
CA SER A 283 -6.61 -4.78 -8.54
C SER A 283 -7.14 -3.51 -7.91
N PHE A 284 -6.24 -2.68 -7.37
CA PHE A 284 -6.57 -1.40 -6.74
C PHE A 284 -5.60 -0.32 -7.21
N ARG A 285 -6.13 0.90 -7.38
CA ARG A 285 -5.32 2.08 -7.68
C ARG A 285 -5.41 3.09 -6.55
N CYS A 286 -4.25 3.54 -6.10
CA CYS A 286 -4.12 4.60 -5.12
C CYS A 286 -3.10 5.62 -5.64
N PHE A 287 -3.18 6.83 -5.12
CA PHE A 287 -2.20 7.87 -5.31
C PHE A 287 -1.66 8.23 -3.93
N VAL A 288 -0.37 7.99 -3.74
CA VAL A 288 0.36 8.53 -2.58
C VAL A 288 0.79 9.93 -2.96
N VAL A 289 0.38 10.94 -2.19
CA VAL A 289 0.75 12.34 -2.44
C VAL A 289 1.81 12.77 -1.45
N VAL A 290 2.85 13.46 -1.91
CA VAL A 290 4.00 13.89 -1.09
C VAL A 290 4.42 15.30 -1.46
N GLY A 291 4.69 16.16 -0.48
CA GLY A 291 5.20 17.52 -0.69
C GLY A 291 5.01 18.38 0.56
N THR A 292 4.77 19.68 0.38
CA THR A 292 4.18 20.51 1.45
C THR A 292 2.70 20.14 1.65
N LEU A 293 2.09 20.64 2.74
CA LEU A 293 0.64 20.50 2.95
C LEU A 293 -0.18 21.07 1.78
N ALA A 294 0.26 22.20 1.22
CA ALA A 294 -0.38 22.84 0.07
C ALA A 294 -0.23 22.03 -1.22
N ASP A 295 0.93 21.39 -1.44
CA ASP A 295 1.14 20.49 -2.57
C ASP A 295 0.20 19.28 -2.48
N CYS A 296 0.02 18.72 -1.27
CA CYS A 296 -0.89 17.60 -1.05
C CYS A 296 -2.36 18.00 -1.27
N GLU A 297 -2.81 19.15 -0.74
CA GLU A 297 -4.17 19.65 -0.96
C GLU A 297 -4.46 19.89 -2.45
N SER A 298 -3.57 20.59 -3.14
CA SER A 298 -3.74 20.89 -4.57
C SER A 298 -3.72 19.62 -5.43
N THR A 299 -2.84 18.67 -5.12
CA THR A 299 -2.74 17.39 -5.82
C THR A 299 -4.00 16.55 -5.62
N ILE A 300 -4.49 16.40 -4.37
CA ILE A 300 -5.73 15.67 -4.11
C ILE A 300 -6.92 16.36 -4.74
N THR A 301 -6.98 17.70 -4.73
CA THR A 301 -8.04 18.46 -5.41
C THR A 301 -8.08 18.13 -6.91
N ALA A 302 -6.93 18.17 -7.58
CA ALA A 302 -6.84 17.87 -9.00
C ALA A 302 -7.16 16.41 -9.33
N LEU A 303 -6.72 15.46 -8.50
CA LEU A 303 -7.08 14.04 -8.65
C LEU A 303 -8.58 13.83 -8.45
N HIS A 304 -9.17 14.45 -7.43
CA HIS A 304 -10.59 14.37 -7.17
C HIS A 304 -11.42 14.96 -8.32
N GLU A 305 -10.97 16.07 -8.92
CA GLU A 305 -11.60 16.64 -10.12
C GLU A 305 -11.46 15.72 -11.35
N GLU A 306 -10.28 15.12 -11.55
CA GLU A 306 -10.04 14.20 -12.66
C GLU A 306 -10.94 12.95 -12.61
N PHE A 307 -11.17 12.43 -11.41
CA PHE A 307 -11.91 11.18 -11.20
C PHE A 307 -13.34 11.38 -10.69
N ARG A 308 -13.85 12.63 -10.68
CA ARG A 308 -15.24 12.92 -10.33
C ARG A 308 -16.16 12.21 -11.32
N LYS A 309 -16.98 11.29 -10.82
CA LYS A 309 -18.04 10.62 -11.58
C LYS A 309 -19.28 11.52 -11.67
#